data_AF-A0A0P7W853-F1
#
_entry.id   AF-A0A0P7W853-F1
#
_cell.length_a   1.000
_cell.length_b   1.000
_cell.length_c   1.000
_cell.angle_alpha   90.00
_cell.angle_beta   90.00
_cell.angle_gamma   90.00
#
_symmetry.space_group_name_H-M   'P 1'
#
loop_
_entity.id
_entity.type
_entity.pdbx_description
1 polymer ?
#
loop_
_entity_poly.entity_id
_entity_poly.type
_entity_poly.pdbx_seq_one_letter_code
_entity_poly.pdbx_strand_id
1 'polypeptide(L)'
;FLPAYPGYDENVDPSIANVFATAAYRFAHLTLQPLVFRLNESYQEHPEFPSVPLHKAFFAPWRLIFEGGVDPLLRGLLGRPAKLATQDHMLVDAVREKLFQFTARLALDLGSLNMQRGRDHGLPAYNAWRKFCGLSQPQNEEELAQVMDNPDLAKKIIELYGTPDNTDVWLGGVSEPFVSGGHVGPLFSCLIAMQFQKIRQGDRLWWEKNGVFTNQQRKSLAAVSLNRIICDNTGIRKVPKDPFLFHHQGTSYISCNDIPAFDLRPWFKIGE
;
A
#
# COMPACT_ATOMS: atom_id res chain seq x y z
N PHE A 1 6.55 -4.30 -15.40
CA PHE A 1 7.31 -3.67 -14.29
C PHE A 1 8.04 -4.67 -13.40
N LEU A 2 7.59 -5.92 -13.27
CA LEU A 2 8.40 -7.03 -12.74
C LEU A 2 8.40 -8.19 -13.76
N PRO A 3 9.56 -8.70 -14.20
CA PRO A 3 9.59 -9.84 -15.11
C PRO A 3 9.14 -11.13 -14.41
N ALA A 4 8.89 -12.18 -15.18
CA ALA A 4 8.71 -13.54 -14.64
C ALA A 4 9.88 -13.90 -13.70
N TYR A 5 9.62 -14.71 -12.69
CA TYR A 5 10.64 -15.08 -11.70
C TYR A 5 11.74 -15.92 -12.38
N PRO A 6 13.00 -15.42 -12.45
CA PRO A 6 14.08 -16.12 -13.15
C PRO A 6 14.73 -17.22 -12.31
N GLY A 7 14.40 -17.31 -11.01
CA GLY A 7 15.11 -18.14 -10.04
C GLY A 7 15.79 -17.30 -8.95
N TYR A 8 16.32 -18.01 -7.96
CA TYR A 8 17.09 -17.42 -6.86
C TYR A 8 18.51 -17.11 -7.34
N ASP A 9 19.01 -15.94 -6.97
CA ASP A 9 20.39 -15.51 -7.23
C ASP A 9 21.02 -15.06 -5.91
N GLU A 10 22.07 -15.73 -5.49
CA GLU A 10 22.79 -15.44 -4.25
C GLU A 10 23.56 -14.11 -4.29
N ASN A 11 23.81 -13.56 -5.48
CA ASN A 11 24.50 -12.28 -5.66
C ASN A 11 23.55 -11.08 -5.60
N VAL A 12 22.23 -11.31 -5.54
CA VAL A 12 21.24 -10.25 -5.36
C VAL A 12 21.12 -9.90 -3.88
N ASP A 13 21.42 -8.66 -3.52
CA ASP A 13 21.19 -8.14 -2.17
C ASP A 13 19.67 -7.94 -1.92
N PRO A 14 19.05 -8.71 -1.00
CA PRO A 14 17.63 -8.59 -0.68
C PRO A 14 17.34 -7.52 0.38
N SER A 15 18.35 -6.76 0.84
CA SER A 15 18.15 -5.73 1.85
C SER A 15 17.16 -4.66 1.38
N ILE A 16 16.40 -4.12 2.34
CA ILE A 16 15.46 -3.04 2.06
C ILE A 16 16.25 -1.73 1.92
N ALA A 17 16.17 -1.11 0.75
CA ALA A 17 16.82 0.17 0.49
C ALA A 17 16.21 1.28 1.35
N ASN A 18 17.06 2.19 1.82
CA ASN A 18 16.63 3.32 2.64
C ASN A 18 15.53 4.16 1.94
N VAL A 19 15.68 4.47 0.65
CA VAL A 19 14.67 5.21 -0.11
C VAL A 19 13.32 4.48 -0.23
N PHE A 20 13.33 3.15 -0.25
CA PHE A 20 12.09 2.37 -0.31
C PHE A 20 11.30 2.50 1.00
N ALA A 21 11.95 2.24 2.13
CA ALA A 21 11.30 2.28 3.45
C ALA A 21 10.94 3.70 3.91
N THR A 22 11.76 4.68 3.54
CA THR A 22 11.64 6.06 4.04
C THR A 22 10.78 6.95 3.16
N ALA A 23 10.69 6.66 1.85
CA ALA A 23 9.93 7.47 0.91
C ALA A 23 8.99 6.65 0.01
N ALA A 24 9.52 5.81 -0.89
CA ALA A 24 8.74 5.26 -1.99
C ALA A 24 7.52 4.45 -1.52
N TYR A 25 7.68 3.56 -0.54
CA TYR A 25 6.59 2.72 -0.05
C TYR A 25 5.60 3.46 0.88
N ARG A 26 5.90 4.72 1.23
CA ARG A 26 5.00 5.62 1.97
C ARG A 26 4.00 6.36 1.08
N PHE A 27 3.96 6.07 -0.23
CA PHE A 27 2.89 6.56 -1.11
C PHE A 27 1.49 6.20 -0.58
N ALA A 28 1.39 5.04 0.10
CA ALA A 28 0.15 4.55 0.68
C ALA A 28 -0.44 5.47 1.75
N HIS A 29 0.31 6.42 2.31
CA HIS A 29 -0.27 7.43 3.21
C HIS A 29 -1.34 8.28 2.52
N LEU A 30 -1.27 8.44 1.19
CA LEU A 30 -2.25 9.21 0.41
C LEU A 30 -3.52 8.41 0.08
N THR A 31 -3.52 7.09 0.35
CA THR A 31 -4.66 6.20 0.12
C THR A 31 -5.53 5.99 1.37
N LEU A 32 -5.13 6.61 2.49
CA LEU A 32 -5.85 6.55 3.75
C LEU A 32 -7.17 7.32 3.68
N GLN A 33 -8.24 6.66 4.13
CA GLN A 33 -9.55 7.26 4.32
C GLN A 33 -9.60 8.00 5.67
N PRO A 34 -10.44 9.06 5.82
CA PRO A 34 -10.56 9.78 7.08
C PRO A 34 -11.34 9.00 8.15
N LEU A 35 -11.92 7.85 7.78
CA LEU A 35 -12.69 6.94 8.63
C LEU A 35 -12.12 5.53 8.59
N VAL A 36 -12.21 4.84 9.71
CA VAL A 36 -12.12 3.38 9.81
C VAL A 36 -13.55 2.85 9.71
N PHE A 37 -13.86 2.21 8.59
CA PHE A 37 -15.21 1.75 8.30
C PHE A 37 -15.55 0.47 9.06
N ARG A 38 -16.78 0.40 9.58
CA ARG A 38 -17.32 -0.78 10.26
C ARG A 38 -18.68 -1.12 9.72
N LEU A 39 -18.80 -2.30 9.10
CA LEU A 39 -20.01 -2.71 8.40
C LEU A 39 -20.65 -3.98 9.01
N ASN A 40 -21.97 -4.06 8.96
CA ASN A 40 -22.73 -5.24 9.34
C ASN A 40 -22.66 -6.35 8.25
N GLU A 41 -23.36 -7.45 8.46
CA GLU A 41 -23.40 -8.64 7.60
C GLU A 41 -23.92 -8.33 6.19
N SER A 42 -24.70 -7.26 6.05
CA SER A 42 -25.25 -6.77 4.78
C SER A 42 -24.36 -5.72 4.11
N TYR A 43 -23.12 -5.53 4.60
CA TYR A 43 -22.18 -4.51 4.12
C TYR A 43 -22.75 -3.08 4.19
N GLN A 44 -23.61 -2.83 5.18
CA GLN A 44 -24.14 -1.51 5.51
C GLN A 44 -23.46 -1.01 6.79
N GLU A 45 -23.59 0.28 7.09
CA GLU A 45 -23.06 0.86 8.32
C GLU A 45 -23.51 0.05 9.54
N HIS A 46 -22.58 -0.34 10.40
CA HIS A 46 -22.91 -1.16 11.55
C HIS A 46 -23.72 -0.35 12.58
N PRO A 47 -24.91 -0.81 13.01
CA PRO A 47 -25.81 -0.01 13.84
C PRO A 47 -25.27 0.24 15.26
N GLU A 48 -24.64 -0.77 15.87
CA GLU A 48 -24.08 -0.68 17.22
C GLU A 48 -22.64 -0.11 17.25
N PHE A 49 -21.81 -0.48 16.27
CA PHE A 49 -20.39 -0.11 16.18
C PHE A 49 -20.11 0.71 14.91
N PRO A 50 -20.59 1.96 14.81
CA PRO A 50 -20.48 2.77 13.59
C PRO A 50 -19.03 3.12 13.24
N SER A 51 -18.75 3.47 11.99
CA SER A 51 -17.44 3.89 11.50
C SER A 51 -16.84 5.00 12.36
N VAL A 52 -15.52 4.93 12.57
CA VAL A 52 -14.81 5.82 13.51
C VAL A 52 -13.90 6.77 12.74
N PRO A 53 -13.83 8.06 13.09
CA PRO A 53 -12.79 8.93 12.56
C PRO A 53 -11.39 8.35 12.81
N LEU A 54 -10.56 8.28 11.77
CA LEU A 54 -9.26 7.60 11.81
C LEU A 54 -8.36 8.12 12.96
N HIS A 55 -8.38 9.43 13.22
CA HIS A 55 -7.61 10.04 14.32
C HIS A 55 -8.02 9.55 15.73
N LYS A 56 -9.22 8.98 15.89
CA LYS A 56 -9.73 8.35 17.14
C LYS A 56 -9.54 6.83 17.17
N ALA A 57 -8.96 6.25 16.12
CA ALA A 57 -8.68 4.83 15.99
C ALA A 57 -7.19 4.49 16.21
N PHE A 58 -6.29 5.49 16.16
CA PHE A 58 -4.88 5.28 16.49
C PHE A 58 -4.70 4.80 17.92
N PHE A 59 -3.96 3.69 18.08
CA PHE A 59 -3.70 3.04 19.38
C PHE A 59 -4.98 2.73 20.17
N ALA A 60 -6.05 2.30 19.47
CA ALA A 60 -7.35 2.02 20.06
C ALA A 60 -7.74 0.51 20.10
N PRO A 61 -6.95 -0.38 20.71
CA PRO A 61 -7.21 -1.82 20.68
C PRO A 61 -8.50 -2.22 21.41
N TRP A 62 -8.98 -1.42 22.37
CA TRP A 62 -10.25 -1.66 23.06
C TRP A 62 -11.43 -1.71 22.08
N ARG A 63 -11.36 -1.01 20.94
CA ARG A 63 -12.40 -1.08 19.90
C ARG A 63 -12.50 -2.48 19.30
N LEU A 64 -11.38 -3.17 19.14
CA LEU A 64 -11.39 -4.55 18.66
C LEU A 64 -12.01 -5.48 19.71
N ILE A 65 -11.64 -5.32 20.98
CA ILE A 65 -12.06 -6.23 22.06
C ILE A 65 -13.53 -6.02 22.45
N PHE A 66 -13.99 -4.77 22.50
CA PHE A 66 -15.29 -4.40 23.07
C PHE A 66 -16.27 -3.80 22.07
N GLU A 67 -15.87 -3.50 20.82
CA GLU A 67 -16.74 -2.87 19.81
C GLU A 67 -16.88 -3.74 18.54
N GLY A 68 -17.23 -5.02 18.72
CA GLY A 68 -17.69 -5.90 17.63
C GLY A 68 -16.64 -6.79 16.97
N GLY A 69 -15.40 -6.84 17.49
CA GLY A 69 -14.37 -7.72 16.95
C GLY A 69 -13.85 -7.28 15.59
N VAL A 70 -13.25 -8.22 14.86
CA VAL A 70 -12.56 -7.96 13.57
C VAL A 70 -13.51 -7.94 12.37
N ASP A 71 -14.62 -8.67 12.44
CA ASP A 71 -15.54 -8.86 11.32
C ASP A 71 -16.07 -7.54 10.74
N PRO A 72 -16.59 -6.58 11.53
CA PRO A 72 -17.07 -5.32 10.97
C PRO A 72 -15.98 -4.51 10.27
N LEU A 73 -14.74 -4.57 10.77
CA LEU A 73 -13.58 -3.87 10.21
C LEU A 73 -13.16 -4.49 8.87
N LEU A 74 -13.10 -5.82 8.80
CA LEU A 74 -12.77 -6.52 7.55
C LEU A 74 -13.85 -6.31 6.49
N ARG A 75 -15.14 -6.32 6.85
CA ARG A 75 -16.20 -5.91 5.92
C ARG A 75 -16.02 -4.46 5.47
N GLY A 76 -15.59 -3.56 6.36
CA GLY A 76 -15.20 -2.20 6.00
C GLY A 76 -14.08 -2.13 4.96
N LEU A 77 -13.01 -2.92 5.13
CA LEU A 77 -11.90 -3.00 4.19
C LEU A 77 -12.32 -3.57 2.82
N LEU A 78 -13.21 -4.55 2.82
CA LEU A 78 -13.74 -5.18 1.60
C LEU A 78 -14.83 -4.33 0.90
N GLY A 79 -15.58 -3.57 1.69
CA GLY A 79 -16.82 -2.91 1.27
C GLY A 79 -16.71 -1.41 1.01
N ARG A 80 -15.53 -0.81 1.22
CA ARG A 80 -15.30 0.63 0.99
C ARG A 80 -14.02 0.84 0.18
N PRO A 81 -14.00 1.83 -0.73
CA PRO A 81 -12.83 2.08 -1.56
C PRO A 81 -11.70 2.68 -0.72
N ALA A 82 -10.46 2.42 -1.12
CA ALA A 82 -9.34 3.26 -0.72
C ALA A 82 -9.54 4.69 -1.22
N LYS A 83 -8.88 5.66 -0.57
CA LYS A 83 -8.85 7.03 -1.10
C LYS A 83 -7.98 7.04 -2.37
N LEU A 84 -8.44 7.71 -3.43
CA LEU A 84 -7.60 8.00 -4.58
C LEU A 84 -6.64 9.15 -4.22
N ALA A 85 -5.34 8.95 -4.45
CA ALA A 85 -4.38 10.03 -4.28
C ALA A 85 -4.47 10.97 -5.50
N THR A 86 -4.84 12.22 -5.26
CA THR A 86 -4.86 13.27 -6.29
C THR A 86 -3.90 14.38 -5.88
N GLN A 87 -3.37 15.09 -6.88
CA GLN A 87 -2.39 16.16 -6.68
C GLN A 87 -2.93 17.35 -5.88
N ASP A 88 -4.24 17.58 -5.93
CA ASP A 88 -4.96 18.65 -5.24
C ASP A 88 -5.45 18.24 -3.84
N HIS A 89 -5.57 16.94 -3.56
CA HIS A 89 -6.03 16.39 -2.28
C HIS A 89 -5.15 15.21 -1.82
N MET A 90 -3.87 15.48 -1.53
CA MET A 90 -2.89 14.43 -1.21
C MET A 90 -3.21 13.66 0.08
N LEU A 91 -3.20 14.34 1.24
CA LEU A 91 -3.42 13.73 2.56
C LEU A 91 -4.70 14.22 3.22
N VAL A 92 -5.40 13.32 3.89
CA VAL A 92 -6.56 13.67 4.73
C VAL A 92 -6.11 14.27 6.07
N ASP A 93 -6.92 15.19 6.61
CA ASP A 93 -6.63 15.87 7.88
C ASP A 93 -6.46 14.91 9.06
N ALA A 94 -7.04 13.72 9.00
CA ALA A 94 -6.86 12.70 10.02
C ALA A 94 -5.38 12.31 10.23
N VAL A 95 -4.54 12.46 9.20
CA VAL A 95 -3.08 12.21 9.29
C VAL A 95 -2.24 13.46 9.04
N ARG A 96 -2.78 14.50 8.41
CA ARG A 96 -2.08 15.77 8.19
C ARG A 96 -2.17 16.73 9.38
N GLU A 97 -3.30 16.75 10.09
CA GLU A 97 -3.55 17.73 11.16
C GLU A 97 -3.80 17.07 12.53
N LYS A 98 -4.16 15.79 12.53
CA LYS A 98 -4.69 15.09 13.71
C LYS A 98 -3.97 13.77 13.99
N LEU A 99 -2.78 13.55 13.42
CA LEU A 99 -2.05 12.30 13.66
C LEU A 99 -1.77 12.17 15.16
N PHE A 100 -2.23 11.06 15.74
CA PHE A 100 -2.14 10.74 17.17
C PHE A 100 -2.76 11.76 18.13
N GLN A 101 -3.61 12.68 17.65
CA GLN A 101 -4.27 13.68 18.50
C GLN A 101 -5.03 13.06 19.69
N PHE A 102 -5.56 11.85 19.53
CA PHE A 102 -6.30 11.15 20.58
C PHE A 102 -5.40 10.60 21.71
N THR A 103 -4.12 10.33 21.43
CA THR A 103 -3.22 9.62 22.37
C THR A 103 -1.96 10.39 22.74
N ALA A 104 -1.63 11.44 21.99
CA ALA A 104 -0.48 12.29 22.24
C ALA A 104 -0.92 13.70 22.68
N ARG A 105 -0.03 14.41 23.40
CA ARG A 105 -0.28 15.80 23.84
C ARG A 105 -0.34 16.79 22.69
N LEU A 106 0.33 16.48 21.58
CA LEU A 106 0.39 17.29 20.38
C LEU A 106 -0.03 16.43 19.20
N ALA A 107 -0.90 16.97 18.35
CA ALA A 107 -1.16 16.39 17.06
C ALA A 107 0.06 16.56 16.16
N LEU A 108 0.33 15.56 15.33
CA LEU A 108 1.41 15.57 14.36
C LEU A 108 0.87 15.67 12.93
N ASP A 109 1.76 15.99 11.99
CA ASP A 109 1.51 15.97 10.56
C ASP A 109 2.37 14.87 9.91
N LEU A 110 1.72 13.83 9.38
CA LEU A 110 2.40 12.69 8.75
C LEU A 110 3.17 13.08 7.48
N GLY A 111 2.67 14.04 6.70
CA GLY A 111 3.34 14.54 5.51
C GLY A 111 4.63 15.27 5.87
N SER A 112 4.56 16.18 6.86
CA SER A 112 5.75 16.87 7.37
C SER A 112 6.78 15.89 7.96
N LEU A 113 6.30 14.87 8.69
CA LEU A 113 7.16 13.81 9.22
C LEU A 113 7.82 12.98 8.12
N ASN A 114 7.14 12.71 6.99
CA ASN A 114 7.76 11.99 5.87
C ASN A 114 8.89 12.80 5.24
N MET A 115 8.66 14.10 4.98
CA MET A 115 9.71 14.99 4.45
C MET A 115 10.87 15.10 5.43
N GLN A 116 10.59 15.38 6.71
CA GLN A 116 11.62 15.51 7.74
C GLN A 116 12.41 14.20 7.94
N ARG A 117 11.74 13.04 7.86
CA ARG A 117 12.41 11.73 7.95
C ARG A 117 13.28 11.44 6.73
N GLY A 118 12.87 11.89 5.54
CA GLY A 118 13.72 11.82 4.34
C GLY A 118 15.04 12.57 4.53
N ARG A 119 14.99 13.76 5.11
CA ARG A 119 16.17 14.59 5.42
C ARG A 119 17.05 13.96 6.51
N ASP A 120 16.43 13.49 7.60
CA ASP A 120 17.10 12.74 8.68
C ASP A 120 17.88 11.52 8.15
N HIS A 121 17.29 10.80 7.21
CA HIS A 121 17.91 9.62 6.58
C HIS A 121 18.93 9.96 5.49
N GLY A 122 19.20 11.25 5.24
CA GLY A 122 20.15 11.70 4.22
C GLY A 122 19.76 11.26 2.80
N LEU A 123 18.46 11.15 2.50
CA LEU A 123 18.03 10.76 1.17
C LEU A 123 18.42 11.83 0.14
N PRO A 124 19.01 11.44 -1.01
CA PRO A 124 19.11 12.34 -2.15
C PRO A 124 17.73 12.87 -2.55
N ALA A 125 17.73 14.08 -3.10
CA ALA A 125 16.51 14.75 -3.56
C ALA A 125 15.93 14.11 -4.84
N TYR A 126 14.76 14.61 -5.22
CA TYR A 126 13.93 14.10 -6.31
C TYR A 126 14.68 13.80 -7.62
N ASN A 127 15.41 14.78 -8.18
CA ASN A 127 16.10 14.62 -9.46
C ASN A 127 17.23 13.59 -9.44
N ALA A 128 17.89 13.40 -8.28
CA ALA A 128 18.91 12.35 -8.14
C ALA A 128 18.28 10.95 -8.31
N TRP A 129 17.08 10.75 -7.77
CA TRP A 129 16.35 9.49 -7.93
C TRP A 129 15.70 9.34 -9.31
N ARG A 130 15.24 10.43 -9.93
CA ARG A 130 14.82 10.39 -11.34
C ARG A 130 15.96 9.97 -12.25
N LYS A 131 17.16 10.54 -12.07
CA LYS A 131 18.37 10.15 -12.78
C LYS A 131 18.71 8.67 -12.55
N PHE A 132 18.65 8.19 -11.30
CA PHE A 132 18.86 6.77 -10.98
C PHE A 132 17.91 5.84 -11.75
N CYS A 133 16.64 6.25 -11.90
CA CYS A 133 15.63 5.52 -12.65
C CYS A 133 15.65 5.79 -14.18
N GLY A 134 16.62 6.54 -14.70
CA GLY A 134 16.72 6.87 -16.12
C GLY A 134 15.59 7.79 -16.64
N LEU A 135 14.94 8.53 -15.74
CA LEU A 135 13.86 9.47 -16.04
C LEU A 135 14.42 10.89 -16.26
N SER A 136 13.69 11.76 -16.97
CA SER A 136 14.06 13.19 -17.15
C SER A 136 14.34 13.90 -15.82
N GLN A 137 15.27 14.86 -15.81
CA GLN A 137 15.58 15.68 -14.62
C GLN A 137 15.14 17.12 -14.89
N PRO A 138 13.90 17.53 -14.56
CA PRO A 138 13.42 18.88 -14.82
C PRO A 138 14.32 19.91 -14.13
N GLN A 139 14.72 20.96 -14.86
CA GLN A 139 15.64 22.00 -14.39
C GLN A 139 14.92 23.30 -13.95
N ASN A 140 13.66 23.48 -14.35
CA ASN A 140 12.88 24.69 -14.11
C ASN A 140 11.39 24.35 -13.90
N GLU A 141 10.58 25.38 -13.63
CA GLU A 141 9.14 25.25 -13.40
C GLU A 141 8.40 24.62 -14.60
N GLU A 142 8.73 25.03 -15.82
CA GLU A 142 8.06 24.56 -17.04
C GLU A 142 8.31 23.05 -17.28
N GLU A 143 9.56 22.61 -17.13
CA GLU A 143 9.92 21.20 -17.24
C GLU A 143 9.32 20.37 -16.09
N LEU A 144 9.28 20.92 -14.86
CA LEU A 144 8.65 20.25 -13.73
C LEU A 144 7.14 20.10 -13.96
N ALA A 145 6.49 21.14 -14.51
CA ALA A 145 5.08 21.13 -14.87
C ALA A 145 4.76 20.03 -15.89
N GLN A 146 5.64 19.83 -16.88
CA GLN A 146 5.50 18.73 -17.85
C GLN A 146 5.64 17.35 -17.19
N VAL A 147 6.59 17.18 -16.26
CA VAL A 147 6.77 15.92 -15.54
C VAL A 147 5.59 15.59 -14.63
N MET A 148 5.02 16.61 -13.98
CA MET A 148 3.88 16.47 -13.07
C MET A 148 2.54 16.47 -13.80
N ASP A 149 2.48 16.85 -15.07
CA ASP A 149 1.23 17.16 -15.78
C ASP A 149 0.37 18.18 -15.00
N ASN A 150 1.02 19.13 -14.33
CA ASN A 150 0.36 20.07 -13.41
C ASN A 150 1.20 21.34 -13.19
N PRO A 151 0.93 22.42 -13.95
CA PRO A 151 1.63 23.69 -13.80
C PRO A 151 1.48 24.34 -12.42
N ASP A 152 0.27 24.28 -11.84
CA ASP A 152 0.01 24.91 -10.55
C ASP A 152 0.77 24.22 -9.41
N LEU A 153 0.87 22.88 -9.45
CA LEU A 153 1.65 22.12 -8.47
C LEU A 153 3.15 22.38 -8.63
N ALA A 154 3.64 22.37 -9.88
CA ALA A 154 5.04 22.64 -10.17
C ALA A 154 5.45 24.04 -9.66
N LYS A 155 4.63 25.06 -9.94
CA LYS A 155 4.85 26.42 -9.42
C LYS A 155 4.96 26.44 -7.90
N LYS A 156 4.01 25.83 -7.17
CA LYS A 156 4.06 25.75 -5.70
C LYS A 156 5.32 25.06 -5.17
N ILE A 157 5.77 24.01 -5.86
CA ILE A 157 7.00 23.31 -5.49
C ILE A 157 8.21 24.22 -5.70
N ILE A 158 8.30 24.94 -6.83
CA ILE A 158 9.38 25.88 -7.09
C ILE A 158 9.37 27.05 -6.10
N GLU A 159 8.20 27.60 -5.76
CA GLU A 159 8.07 28.66 -4.74
C GLU A 159 8.60 28.21 -3.36
N LEU A 160 8.46 26.93 -3.01
CA LEU A 160 8.90 26.39 -1.72
C LEU A 160 10.34 25.87 -1.71
N TYR A 161 10.80 25.23 -2.79
CA TYR A 161 12.09 24.54 -2.86
C TYR A 161 13.15 25.30 -3.67
N GLY A 162 12.74 26.32 -4.44
CA GLY A 162 13.58 27.11 -5.35
C GLY A 162 13.98 26.38 -6.64
N THR A 163 14.30 25.09 -6.55
CA THR A 163 14.69 24.24 -7.69
C THR A 163 14.12 22.82 -7.52
N PRO A 164 13.77 22.11 -8.62
CA PRO A 164 13.39 20.70 -8.55
C PRO A 164 14.45 19.82 -7.86
N ASP A 165 15.74 20.19 -7.96
CA ASP A 165 16.86 19.47 -7.35
C ASP A 165 16.85 19.46 -5.82
N ASN A 166 16.06 20.33 -5.17
CA ASN A 166 15.93 20.36 -3.71
C ASN A 166 14.69 19.62 -3.21
N THR A 167 13.80 19.19 -4.12
CA THR A 167 12.50 18.60 -3.74
C THR A 167 12.72 17.29 -2.98
N ASP A 168 12.14 17.19 -1.77
CA ASP A 168 12.16 15.94 -1.01
C ASP A 168 11.57 14.79 -1.84
N VAL A 169 12.27 13.67 -1.94
CA VAL A 169 11.89 12.54 -2.81
C VAL A 169 10.49 12.00 -2.52
N TRP A 170 10.03 12.04 -1.26
CA TRP A 170 8.66 11.64 -0.93
C TRP A 170 7.63 12.53 -1.63
N LEU A 171 7.76 13.85 -1.49
CA LEU A 171 6.84 14.82 -2.11
C LEU A 171 6.93 14.77 -3.63
N GLY A 172 8.14 14.74 -4.19
CA GLY A 172 8.32 14.67 -5.64
C GLY A 172 7.71 13.41 -6.24
N GLY A 173 7.92 12.25 -5.61
CA GLY A 173 7.41 10.97 -6.12
C GLY A 173 5.89 10.79 -6.00
N VAL A 174 5.24 11.30 -4.93
CA VAL A 174 3.77 11.28 -4.82
C VAL A 174 3.08 12.33 -5.68
N SER A 175 3.83 13.33 -6.15
CA SER A 175 3.32 14.39 -7.03
C SER A 175 3.26 13.97 -8.50
N GLU A 176 3.90 12.86 -8.89
CA GLU A 176 3.86 12.38 -10.27
C GLU A 176 2.51 11.76 -10.62
N PRO A 177 1.98 11.98 -11.84
CA PRO A 177 0.76 11.33 -12.29
C PRO A 177 0.95 9.81 -12.36
N PHE A 178 -0.13 9.06 -12.13
CA PHE A 178 -0.04 7.60 -12.12
C PHE A 178 0.35 7.04 -13.49
N VAL A 179 1.15 5.97 -13.46
CA VAL A 179 1.34 5.14 -14.64
C VAL A 179 0.04 4.40 -14.99
N SER A 180 -0.14 4.05 -16.27
CA SER A 180 -1.31 3.29 -16.71
C SER A 180 -1.46 1.97 -15.94
N GLY A 181 -2.65 1.73 -15.37
CA GLY A 181 -2.95 0.56 -14.55
C GLY A 181 -2.31 0.54 -13.15
N GLY A 182 -1.61 1.61 -12.76
CA GLY A 182 -0.96 1.76 -11.45
C GLY A 182 -1.58 2.84 -10.57
N HIS A 183 -1.05 2.95 -9.34
CA HIS A 183 -1.45 3.95 -8.34
C HIS A 183 -0.25 4.75 -7.81
N VAL A 184 0.85 4.76 -8.57
CA VAL A 184 2.06 5.54 -8.32
C VAL A 184 2.61 6.06 -9.64
N GLY A 185 3.36 7.17 -9.60
CA GLY A 185 4.02 7.70 -10.78
C GLY A 185 5.27 6.93 -11.20
N PRO A 186 5.88 7.30 -12.35
CA PRO A 186 7.06 6.64 -12.91
C PRO A 186 8.21 6.41 -11.93
N LEU A 187 8.56 7.42 -11.11
CA LEU A 187 9.68 7.32 -10.17
C LEU A 187 9.42 6.25 -9.10
N PHE A 188 8.26 6.29 -8.46
CA PHE A 188 7.91 5.30 -7.44
C PHE A 188 7.64 3.93 -8.03
N SER A 189 7.11 3.83 -9.25
CA SER A 189 7.02 2.55 -9.97
C SER A 189 8.40 1.89 -10.13
N CYS A 190 9.42 2.65 -10.55
CA CYS A 190 10.79 2.18 -10.64
C CYS A 190 11.33 1.70 -9.28
N LEU A 191 11.32 2.56 -8.26
CA LEU A 191 11.92 2.26 -6.95
C LEU A 191 11.24 1.08 -6.25
N ILE A 192 9.90 1.02 -6.31
CA ILE A 192 9.10 -0.07 -5.71
C ILE A 192 9.35 -1.37 -6.47
N ALA A 193 9.29 -1.37 -7.80
CA ALA A 193 9.49 -2.57 -8.61
C ALA A 193 10.89 -3.15 -8.43
N MET A 194 11.93 -2.30 -8.39
CA MET A 194 13.30 -2.73 -8.13
C MET A 194 13.44 -3.38 -6.75
N GLN A 195 12.83 -2.82 -5.71
CA GLN A 195 12.88 -3.43 -4.38
C GLN A 195 12.16 -4.78 -4.34
N PHE A 196 10.94 -4.87 -4.90
CA PHE A 196 10.20 -6.13 -4.96
C PHE A 196 10.93 -7.20 -5.78
N GLN A 197 11.65 -6.79 -6.84
CA GLN A 197 12.47 -7.71 -7.62
C GLN A 197 13.60 -8.30 -6.76
N LYS A 198 14.32 -7.43 -6.03
CA LYS A 198 15.45 -7.84 -5.19
C LYS A 198 15.05 -8.78 -4.07
N ILE A 199 13.99 -8.46 -3.33
CA ILE A 199 13.52 -9.34 -2.24
C ILE A 199 13.00 -10.68 -2.77
N ARG A 200 12.47 -10.71 -4.00
CA ARG A 200 12.03 -11.96 -4.65
C ARG A 200 13.20 -12.82 -5.11
N GLN A 201 14.20 -12.22 -5.75
CA GLN A 201 15.34 -12.93 -6.36
C GLN A 201 16.43 -13.29 -5.35
N GLY A 202 16.64 -12.47 -4.32
CA GLY A 202 17.61 -12.71 -3.26
C GLY A 202 17.08 -13.55 -2.09
N ASP A 203 15.82 -14.00 -2.14
CA ASP A 203 15.24 -14.86 -1.09
C ASP A 203 15.44 -16.34 -1.41
N ARG A 204 16.33 -16.98 -0.66
CA ARG A 204 16.59 -18.43 -0.73
C ARG A 204 15.37 -19.29 -0.38
N LEU A 205 14.38 -18.71 0.30
CA LEU A 205 13.12 -19.35 0.70
C LEU A 205 11.92 -18.87 -0.12
N TRP A 206 12.14 -18.15 -1.24
CA TRP A 206 11.05 -17.76 -2.13
C TRP A 206 10.21 -18.96 -2.55
N TRP A 207 8.89 -18.85 -2.42
CA TRP A 207 7.98 -20.01 -2.53
C TRP A 207 8.00 -20.72 -3.90
N GLU A 208 8.35 -20.01 -4.98
CA GLU A 208 8.49 -20.61 -6.32
C GLU A 208 9.86 -21.24 -6.56
N LYS A 209 10.84 -21.00 -5.68
CA LYS A 209 12.18 -21.57 -5.83
C LYS A 209 12.14 -23.09 -5.71
N ASN A 210 12.81 -23.77 -6.65
CA ASN A 210 12.98 -25.21 -6.60
C ASN A 210 13.64 -25.65 -5.28
N GLY A 211 13.09 -26.72 -4.70
CA GLY A 211 13.53 -27.28 -3.41
C GLY A 211 12.87 -26.65 -2.17
N VAL A 212 12.16 -25.51 -2.28
CA VAL A 212 11.43 -24.93 -1.13
C VAL A 212 10.12 -25.68 -0.90
N PHE A 213 9.33 -25.84 -1.95
CA PHE A 213 8.12 -26.65 -1.96
C PHE A 213 8.17 -27.70 -3.06
N THR A 214 7.42 -28.79 -2.90
CA THR A 214 7.19 -29.75 -3.98
C THR A 214 6.29 -29.15 -5.07
N ASN A 215 6.27 -29.75 -6.26
CA ASN A 215 5.36 -29.32 -7.33
C ASN A 215 3.88 -29.38 -6.90
N GLN A 216 3.49 -30.37 -6.09
CA GLN A 216 2.11 -30.51 -5.60
C GLN A 216 1.78 -29.42 -4.58
N GLN A 217 2.70 -29.13 -3.65
CA GLN A 217 2.54 -28.05 -2.68
C GLN A 217 2.43 -26.68 -3.36
N ARG A 218 3.26 -26.40 -4.38
CA ARG A 218 3.17 -25.16 -5.17
C ARG A 218 1.82 -25.01 -5.88
N LYS A 219 1.25 -26.09 -6.40
CA LYS A 219 -0.10 -26.06 -7.00
C LYS A 219 -1.17 -25.67 -5.97
N SER A 220 -1.09 -26.17 -4.74
CA SER A 220 -1.98 -25.73 -3.65
C SER A 220 -1.78 -24.27 -3.30
N LEU A 221 -0.52 -23.82 -3.14
CA LEU A 221 -0.19 -22.42 -2.79
C LEU A 221 -0.68 -21.42 -3.83
N ALA A 222 -0.56 -21.75 -5.12
CA ALA A 222 -1.02 -20.88 -6.20
C ALA A 222 -2.55 -20.65 -6.21
N ALA A 223 -3.33 -21.49 -5.52
CA ALA A 223 -4.78 -21.35 -5.40
C ALA A 223 -5.22 -20.53 -4.17
N VAL A 224 -4.30 -20.12 -3.29
CA VAL A 224 -4.63 -19.30 -2.11
C VAL A 224 -5.16 -17.93 -2.54
N SER A 225 -6.19 -17.46 -1.84
CA SER A 225 -6.70 -16.10 -1.98
C SER A 225 -6.92 -15.45 -0.61
N LEU A 226 -6.79 -14.12 -0.53
CA LEU A 226 -7.11 -13.36 0.69
C LEU A 226 -8.58 -13.58 1.10
N ASN A 227 -9.48 -13.72 0.13
CA ASN A 227 -10.87 -14.10 0.36
C ASN A 227 -10.99 -15.41 1.14
N ARG A 228 -10.27 -16.48 0.74
CA ARG A 228 -10.29 -17.76 1.46
C ARG A 228 -9.76 -17.62 2.89
N ILE A 229 -8.67 -16.87 3.07
CA ILE A 229 -8.10 -16.60 4.40
C ILE A 229 -9.13 -15.92 5.31
N ILE A 230 -9.84 -14.91 4.80
CA ILE A 230 -10.92 -14.24 5.55
C ILE A 230 -12.04 -15.24 5.89
N CYS A 231 -12.52 -16.01 4.91
CA CYS A 231 -13.58 -16.99 5.10
C CYS A 231 -13.25 -18.10 6.13
N ASP A 232 -11.97 -18.53 6.20
CA ASP A 232 -11.53 -19.56 7.16
C ASP A 232 -11.38 -19.05 8.59
N ASN A 233 -11.08 -17.76 8.78
CA ASN A 233 -10.62 -17.22 10.06
C ASN A 233 -11.59 -16.19 10.67
N THR A 234 -12.78 -16.00 10.09
CA THR A 234 -13.75 -14.99 10.53
C THR A 234 -15.19 -15.48 10.42
N GLY A 235 -16.15 -14.70 10.93
CA GLY A 235 -17.58 -14.96 10.75
C GLY A 235 -18.14 -14.44 9.42
N ILE A 236 -17.32 -13.85 8.55
CA ILE A 236 -17.76 -13.31 7.25
C ILE A 236 -18.14 -14.45 6.31
N ARG A 237 -19.34 -14.36 5.70
CA ARG A 237 -19.89 -15.39 4.80
C ARG A 237 -19.94 -14.98 3.33
N LYS A 238 -19.83 -13.70 3.03
CA LYS A 238 -19.80 -13.15 1.68
C LYS A 238 -18.64 -12.19 1.55
N VAL A 239 -17.90 -12.29 0.45
CA VAL A 239 -16.72 -11.47 0.15
C VAL A 239 -16.79 -10.99 -1.31
N PRO A 240 -16.17 -9.86 -1.68
CA PRO A 240 -16.08 -9.44 -3.08
C PRO A 240 -15.29 -10.47 -3.90
N LYS A 241 -15.57 -10.57 -5.21
CA LYS A 241 -14.89 -11.49 -6.12
C LYS A 241 -13.37 -11.25 -6.16
N ASP A 242 -12.96 -9.99 -6.16
CA ASP A 242 -11.57 -9.57 -5.99
C ASP A 242 -11.50 -8.63 -4.77
N PRO A 243 -10.77 -8.98 -3.69
CA PRO A 243 -10.69 -8.17 -2.49
C PRO A 243 -9.87 -6.89 -2.65
N PHE A 244 -9.18 -6.69 -3.77
CA PHE A 244 -8.41 -5.48 -4.07
C PHE A 244 -9.13 -4.52 -5.02
N LEU A 245 -10.21 -4.96 -5.67
CA LEU A 245 -11.01 -4.12 -6.56
C LEU A 245 -12.33 -3.74 -5.90
N PHE A 246 -12.59 -2.43 -5.87
CA PHE A 246 -13.86 -1.93 -5.38
C PHE A 246 -14.91 -1.96 -6.50
N HIS A 247 -16.05 -2.58 -6.22
CA HIS A 247 -17.23 -2.58 -7.08
C HIS A 247 -18.43 -2.04 -6.28
N HIS A 248 -19.18 -1.10 -6.86
CA HIS A 248 -20.42 -0.63 -6.25
C HIS A 248 -21.43 -1.79 -6.09
N GLN A 249 -22.19 -1.77 -4.98
CA GLN A 249 -23.03 -2.90 -4.55
C GLN A 249 -23.94 -3.46 -5.66
N GLY A 250 -24.06 -4.80 -5.72
CA GLY A 250 -25.14 -5.50 -6.40
C GLY A 250 -24.78 -6.82 -7.07
N THR A 251 -23.57 -6.97 -7.62
CA THR A 251 -23.26 -8.10 -8.53
C THR A 251 -21.92 -8.80 -8.31
N SER A 252 -21.08 -8.33 -7.38
CA SER A 252 -19.68 -8.77 -7.27
C SER A 252 -19.34 -9.57 -6.02
N TYR A 253 -20.29 -9.87 -5.12
CA TYR A 253 -20.02 -10.64 -3.91
C TYR A 253 -20.34 -12.12 -4.11
N ILE A 254 -19.44 -12.98 -3.62
CA ILE A 254 -19.54 -14.44 -3.69
C ILE A 254 -19.65 -15.04 -2.29
N SER A 255 -20.25 -16.23 -2.18
CA SER A 255 -20.33 -16.96 -0.92
C SER A 255 -18.98 -17.57 -0.57
N CYS A 256 -18.60 -17.57 0.70
CA CYS A 256 -17.42 -18.29 1.19
C CYS A 256 -17.48 -19.79 0.90
N ASN A 257 -18.67 -20.37 0.74
CA ASN A 257 -18.86 -21.77 0.37
C ASN A 257 -18.47 -22.05 -1.09
N ASP A 258 -18.46 -21.04 -1.95
CA ASP A 258 -18.10 -21.16 -3.36
C ASP A 258 -16.58 -21.01 -3.57
N ILE A 259 -15.81 -20.74 -2.50
CA ILE A 259 -14.36 -20.55 -2.54
C ILE A 259 -13.68 -21.83 -2.04
N PRO A 260 -12.96 -22.58 -2.91
CA PRO A 260 -12.29 -23.82 -2.52
C PRO A 260 -11.36 -23.62 -1.32
N ALA A 261 -11.45 -24.53 -0.35
CA ALA A 261 -10.55 -24.56 0.79
C ALA A 261 -9.10 -24.84 0.35
N PHE A 262 -8.13 -24.40 1.17
CA PHE A 262 -6.73 -24.67 0.92
C PHE A 262 -6.42 -26.17 1.05
N ASP A 263 -5.82 -26.76 0.02
CA ASP A 263 -5.51 -28.19 -0.01
C ASP A 263 -4.16 -28.50 0.67
N LEU A 264 -4.25 -29.00 1.92
CA LEU A 264 -3.11 -29.42 2.75
C LEU A 264 -2.62 -30.86 2.49
N ARG A 265 -3.32 -31.66 1.67
CA ARG A 265 -2.93 -33.06 1.43
C ARG A 265 -1.49 -33.23 0.94
N PRO A 266 -0.91 -32.33 0.09
CA PRO A 266 0.49 -32.43 -0.32
C PRO A 266 1.53 -32.27 0.80
N TRP A 267 1.14 -31.95 2.03
CA TRP A 267 2.01 -31.90 3.21
C TRP A 267 1.96 -33.18 4.05
N PHE A 268 1.02 -34.09 3.77
CA PHE A 268 0.95 -35.35 4.50
C PHE A 268 2.15 -36.23 4.13
N LYS A 269 2.98 -36.52 5.12
CA LYS A 269 3.96 -37.60 5.04
C LYS A 269 3.26 -38.89 5.45
N ILE A 270 3.06 -39.80 4.51
CA ILE A 270 2.77 -41.20 4.86
C ILE A 270 4.11 -41.75 5.38
N GLY A 271 4.10 -42.27 6.61
CA GLY A 271 5.32 -42.56 7.39
C GLY A 271 6.40 -43.36 6.65
N GLU A 272 7.65 -43.04 6.98
CA GLU A 272 8.79 -43.97 6.87
C GLU A 272 8.66 -45.09 7.91
#